data_AF-A0A565BIW9-F1
#
_entry.id   AF-A0A565BIW9-F1
#
_cell.length_a   1.000
_cell.length_b   1.000
_cell.length_c   1.000
_cell.angle_alpha   90.00
_cell.angle_beta   90.00
_cell.angle_gamma   90.00
#
_symmetry.space_group_name_H-M   'P 1'
#
loop_
_entity.id
_entity.type
_entity.pdbx_description
1 polymer ?
#
loop_
_entity_poly.entity_id
_entity_poly.type
_entity_poly.pdbx_seq_one_letter_code
_entity_poly.pdbx_strand_id
1 'polypeptide(L)'
;MIESIQVIGFLFLLEQNHYARNLISSLVSLPDAFIDAVANQTLVCLSLLFYKDYYSSMFVGANNNNNNYDQSLIPLIIRVTGGRLSLNVINQNRKSLLDGLTIILNDVCDPAFEDLCARAERYNKEKILALEREKAIENLKKIRRFGEVIEEIVMQEVEENEQPLYARMVLKMCYVSKMEQIVRRRSRNKFTINGKHVWARKYVRKNLTSSASPHISKSLS
;
A
#
# COMPACT_ATOMS: atom_id res chain seq x y z
N MET A 1 -5.09 -15.76 11.81
CA MET A 1 -4.82 -16.68 10.68
C MET A 1 -5.58 -17.98 10.87
N ILE A 2 -5.36 -18.71 11.99
CA ILE A 2 -6.06 -19.98 12.27
C ILE A 2 -7.58 -19.82 12.24
N GLU A 3 -8.14 -18.83 12.93
CA GLU A 3 -9.59 -18.59 12.93
C GLU A 3 -10.13 -18.26 11.52
N SER A 4 -9.39 -17.49 10.73
CA SER A 4 -9.77 -17.15 9.35
C SER A 4 -9.81 -18.39 8.45
N ILE A 5 -8.81 -19.28 8.58
CA ILE A 5 -8.76 -20.56 7.88
C ILE A 5 -9.97 -21.42 8.26
N GLN A 6 -10.26 -21.53 9.56
CA GLN A 6 -11.41 -22.31 10.05
C GLN A 6 -12.75 -21.75 9.57
N VAL A 7 -12.93 -20.43 9.59
CA VAL A 7 -14.16 -19.77 9.11
C VAL A 7 -14.36 -20.03 7.62
N ILE A 8 -13.33 -19.78 6.80
CA ILE A 8 -13.42 -20.01 5.35
C ILE A 8 -13.63 -21.49 5.04
N GLY A 9 -12.93 -22.39 5.73
CA GLY A 9 -13.10 -23.84 5.58
C GLY A 9 -14.52 -24.28 5.92
N PHE A 10 -15.12 -23.74 6.98
CA PHE A 10 -16.51 -24.03 7.32
C PHE A 10 -17.50 -23.50 6.29
N LEU A 11 -17.34 -22.25 5.82
CA LEU A 11 -18.22 -21.69 4.79
C LEU A 11 -18.11 -22.50 3.48
N PHE A 12 -16.90 -22.95 3.12
CA PHE A 12 -16.69 -23.81 1.96
C PHE A 12 -17.37 -25.18 2.15
N LEU A 13 -17.28 -25.76 3.34
CA LEU A 13 -18.00 -26.99 3.68
C LEU A 13 -19.51 -26.84 3.51
N LEU A 14 -20.10 -25.71 3.90
CA LEU A 14 -21.52 -25.45 3.72
C LEU A 14 -21.92 -25.43 2.24
N GLU A 15 -21.06 -24.88 1.39
CA GLU A 15 -21.27 -24.85 -0.05
C GLU A 15 -21.16 -26.26 -0.67
N GLN A 16 -20.12 -27.02 -0.30
CA GLN A 16 -19.89 -28.40 -0.77
C GLN A 16 -21.02 -29.35 -0.36
N ASN A 17 -21.51 -29.21 0.88
CA ASN A 17 -22.63 -30.01 1.39
C ASN A 17 -24.02 -29.46 0.97
N HIS A 18 -24.05 -28.48 0.06
CA HIS A 18 -25.27 -27.89 -0.51
C HIS A 18 -26.20 -27.19 0.48
N TYR A 19 -25.71 -26.80 1.67
CA TYR A 19 -26.46 -25.97 2.63
C TYR A 19 -26.70 -24.56 2.10
N ALA A 20 -25.84 -24.05 1.22
CA ALA A 20 -26.00 -22.79 0.51
C ALA A 20 -25.22 -22.83 -0.82
N ARG A 21 -25.89 -22.61 -1.96
CA ARG A 21 -25.21 -22.61 -3.26
C ARG A 21 -24.56 -21.26 -3.50
N ASN A 22 -23.34 -21.25 -4.03
CA ASN A 22 -22.56 -20.04 -4.33
C ASN A 22 -22.42 -19.11 -3.10
N LEU A 23 -22.36 -19.70 -1.90
CA LEU A 23 -22.25 -18.99 -0.64
C LEU A 23 -21.04 -18.05 -0.66
N ILE A 24 -19.87 -18.55 -1.02
CA ILE A 24 -18.63 -17.76 -0.98
C ILE A 24 -18.72 -16.57 -1.93
N SER A 25 -19.12 -16.82 -3.18
CA SER A 25 -19.29 -15.75 -4.18
C SER A 25 -20.33 -14.72 -3.75
N SER A 26 -21.41 -15.15 -3.10
CA SER A 26 -22.44 -14.24 -2.59
C SER A 26 -21.92 -13.38 -1.43
N LEU A 27 -21.17 -13.97 -0.48
CA LEU A 27 -20.63 -13.27 0.68
C LEU A 27 -19.61 -12.20 0.28
N VAL A 28 -18.75 -12.49 -0.69
CA VAL A 28 -17.73 -11.53 -1.20
C VAL A 28 -18.37 -10.28 -1.82
N SER A 29 -19.63 -10.36 -2.26
CA SER A 29 -20.36 -9.20 -2.79
C SER A 29 -21.03 -8.33 -1.74
N LEU A 30 -21.00 -8.74 -0.46
CA LEU A 30 -21.65 -8.04 0.65
C LEU A 30 -20.68 -7.11 1.38
N PRO A 31 -21.18 -6.13 2.16
CA PRO A 31 -20.33 -5.24 2.95
C PRO A 31 -19.50 -5.99 4.01
N ASP A 32 -18.30 -5.50 4.30
CA ASP A 32 -17.38 -6.10 5.29
C ASP A 32 -18.05 -6.38 6.64
N ALA A 33 -18.86 -5.43 7.15
CA ALA A 33 -19.59 -5.61 8.41
C ALA A 33 -20.53 -6.83 8.42
N PHE A 34 -21.08 -7.20 7.26
CA PHE A 34 -21.88 -8.41 7.11
C PHE A 34 -21.01 -9.65 7.12
N ILE A 35 -19.87 -9.62 6.41
CA ILE A 35 -18.91 -10.71 6.35
C ILE A 35 -18.39 -11.00 7.76
N ASP A 36 -18.03 -9.96 8.53
CA ASP A 36 -17.60 -10.07 9.92
C ASP A 36 -18.69 -10.67 10.80
N ALA A 37 -19.94 -10.25 10.63
CA ALA A 37 -21.06 -10.80 11.39
C ALA A 37 -21.30 -12.29 11.08
N VAL A 38 -21.18 -12.72 9.82
CA VAL A 38 -21.24 -14.13 9.43
C VAL A 38 -20.07 -14.91 10.02
N ALA A 39 -18.84 -14.38 9.92
CA ALA A 39 -17.64 -15.00 10.46
C ALA A 39 -17.74 -15.24 11.98
N ASN A 40 -18.23 -14.25 12.73
CA ASN A 40 -18.45 -14.38 14.17
C ASN A 40 -19.46 -15.48 14.50
N GLN A 41 -20.55 -15.60 13.73
CA GLN A 41 -21.53 -16.67 13.94
C GLN A 41 -20.99 -18.04 13.50
N THR A 42 -20.15 -18.09 12.48
CA THR A 42 -19.41 -19.30 12.09
C THR A 42 -18.52 -19.80 13.23
N LEU A 43 -17.85 -18.92 13.98
CA LEU A 43 -17.06 -19.32 15.16
C LEU A 43 -17.92 -19.97 16.25
N VAL A 44 -19.19 -19.57 16.41
CA VAL A 44 -20.14 -20.25 17.30
C VAL A 44 -20.43 -21.67 16.81
N CYS A 45 -20.70 -21.84 15.51
CA CYS A 45 -20.88 -23.17 14.90
C CYS A 45 -19.66 -24.07 15.09
N LEU A 46 -18.46 -23.53 14.87
CA LEU A 46 -17.19 -24.24 15.04
C LEU A 46 -16.96 -24.63 16.50
N SER A 47 -17.30 -23.76 17.44
CA SER A 47 -17.19 -24.06 18.87
C SER A 47 -18.07 -25.25 19.26
N LEU A 48 -19.28 -25.34 18.71
CA LEU A 48 -20.18 -26.48 18.91
C LEU A 48 -19.67 -27.77 18.23
N LEU A 49 -19.01 -27.64 17.09
CA LEU A 49 -18.39 -28.76 16.40
C LEU A 49 -17.17 -29.29 17.17
N PHE A 50 -16.22 -28.45 17.56
CA PHE A 50 -14.98 -28.91 18.19
C PHE A 50 -15.17 -29.33 19.66
N TYR A 51 -16.01 -28.63 20.42
CA TYR A 51 -16.14 -28.83 21.86
C TYR A 51 -17.49 -29.49 22.20
N LYS A 52 -17.50 -30.82 22.34
CA LYS A 52 -18.73 -31.58 22.63
C LYS A 52 -19.44 -31.11 23.91
N ASP A 53 -18.65 -30.77 24.93
CA ASP A 53 -19.17 -30.30 26.22
C ASP A 53 -19.70 -28.87 26.15
N TYR A 54 -19.31 -28.09 25.13
CA TYR A 54 -19.84 -26.76 24.87
C TYR A 54 -21.32 -26.82 24.47
N TYR A 55 -21.71 -27.75 23.59
CA TYR A 55 -23.12 -27.97 23.26
C TYR A 55 -23.93 -28.33 24.52
N SER A 56 -23.46 -29.32 25.29
CA SER A 56 -24.14 -29.76 26.50
C SER A 56 -24.29 -28.62 27.50
N SER A 57 -23.21 -27.91 27.83
CA SER A 57 -23.19 -26.77 28.78
C SER A 57 -24.03 -25.58 28.35
N MET A 58 -24.05 -25.25 27.05
CA MET A 58 -24.82 -24.14 26.50
C MET A 58 -26.34 -24.38 26.56
N PHE A 59 -26.77 -25.65 26.52
CA PHE A 59 -28.18 -26.03 26.48
C PHE A 59 -28.65 -26.82 27.73
N VAL A 60 -27.85 -26.88 28.82
CA VAL A 60 -28.31 -27.45 30.10
C VAL A 60 -29.48 -26.62 30.64
N GLY A 61 -30.66 -27.23 30.71
CA GLY A 61 -31.89 -26.58 31.21
C GLY A 61 -32.91 -26.20 30.14
N ALA A 62 -32.66 -26.52 28.86
CA ALA A 62 -33.62 -26.31 27.76
C ALA A 62 -34.79 -27.31 27.81
N ASN A 63 -35.57 -27.30 28.89
CA ASN A 63 -36.83 -28.02 28.99
C ASN A 63 -37.95 -27.13 28.43
N ASN A 64 -38.35 -27.43 27.20
CA ASN A 64 -39.61 -27.09 26.54
C ASN A 64 -39.83 -25.62 26.07
N ASN A 65 -39.75 -25.50 24.73
CA ASN A 65 -40.74 -24.86 23.85
C ASN A 65 -40.68 -23.38 23.47
N ASN A 66 -39.65 -22.56 23.77
CA ASN A 66 -39.62 -21.20 23.16
C ASN A 66 -38.25 -20.49 23.03
N ASN A 67 -37.12 -21.15 23.29
CA ASN A 67 -35.82 -20.50 23.09
C ASN A 67 -35.31 -20.81 21.68
N ASN A 68 -35.59 -19.93 20.72
CA ASN A 68 -35.02 -20.01 19.38
C ASN A 68 -33.53 -19.59 19.42
N TYR A 69 -32.69 -20.44 20.02
CA TYR A 69 -31.26 -20.22 20.15
C TYR A 69 -30.58 -20.01 18.80
N ASP A 70 -31.12 -20.65 17.75
CA ASP A 70 -30.68 -20.45 16.37
C ASP A 70 -30.78 -18.96 15.98
N GLN A 71 -31.91 -18.32 16.29
CA GLN A 71 -32.17 -16.92 15.96
C GLN A 71 -31.38 -15.93 16.84
N SER A 72 -30.97 -16.33 18.05
CA SER A 72 -30.13 -15.47 18.89
C SER A 72 -28.63 -15.61 18.59
N LEU A 73 -28.16 -16.81 18.26
CA LEU A 73 -26.73 -17.12 18.18
C LEU A 73 -26.21 -17.13 16.75
N ILE A 74 -27.00 -17.66 15.82
CA ILE A 74 -26.60 -17.87 14.43
C ILE A 74 -27.64 -17.39 13.40
N PRO A 75 -28.33 -16.23 13.60
CA PRO A 75 -29.43 -15.81 12.70
C PRO A 75 -29.00 -15.60 11.25
N LEU A 76 -27.76 -15.19 11.01
CA LEU A 76 -27.22 -15.00 9.67
C LEU A 76 -26.90 -16.34 9.02
N ILE A 77 -26.35 -17.29 9.75
CA ILE A 77 -26.09 -18.66 9.26
C ILE A 77 -27.40 -19.34 8.85
N ILE A 78 -28.43 -19.22 9.69
CA ILE A 78 -29.79 -19.70 9.37
C ILE A 78 -30.27 -19.05 8.07
N ARG A 79 -30.12 -17.72 7.94
CA ARG A 79 -30.56 -17.00 6.75
C ARG A 79 -29.81 -17.40 5.48
N VAL A 80 -28.47 -17.45 5.51
CA VAL A 80 -27.67 -17.77 4.31
C VAL A 80 -27.82 -19.22 3.88
N THR A 81 -28.16 -20.12 4.82
CA THR A 81 -28.45 -21.53 4.51
C THR A 81 -29.92 -21.80 4.18
N GLY A 82 -30.78 -20.78 4.21
CA GLY A 82 -32.22 -20.92 3.96
C GLY A 82 -32.92 -21.79 5.02
N GLY A 83 -32.48 -21.73 6.27
CA GLY A 83 -33.01 -22.51 7.39
C GLY A 83 -32.53 -23.96 7.46
N ARG A 84 -31.66 -24.39 6.54
CA ARG A 84 -31.20 -25.78 6.46
C ARG A 84 -30.17 -26.16 7.51
N LEU A 85 -29.46 -25.19 8.08
CA LEU A 85 -28.42 -25.42 9.08
C LEU A 85 -28.77 -24.76 10.41
N SER A 86 -29.39 -25.53 11.31
CA SER A 86 -29.61 -25.16 12.71
C SER A 86 -28.56 -25.76 13.64
N LEU A 87 -28.49 -25.26 14.87
CA LEU A 87 -27.63 -25.77 15.94
C LEU A 87 -27.90 -27.27 16.19
N ASN A 88 -29.18 -27.67 16.12
CA ASN A 88 -29.57 -29.08 16.25
C ASN A 88 -29.07 -29.92 15.05
N VAL A 89 -29.17 -29.42 13.81
CA VAL A 89 -28.64 -30.11 12.62
C VAL A 89 -27.12 -30.24 12.71
N ILE A 90 -26.42 -29.20 13.16
CA ILE A 90 -24.97 -29.23 13.40
C ILE A 90 -24.61 -30.34 14.39
N ASN A 91 -25.35 -30.44 15.50
CA ASN A 91 -25.09 -31.46 16.52
C ASN A 91 -25.39 -32.88 16.02
N GLN A 92 -26.51 -33.08 15.31
CA GLN A 92 -26.88 -34.38 14.72
C GLN A 92 -25.86 -34.87 13.69
N ASN A 93 -25.33 -33.96 12.86
CA ASN A 93 -24.38 -34.28 11.80
C ASN A 93 -22.91 -34.04 12.18
N ARG A 94 -22.62 -33.81 13.48
CA ARG A 94 -21.33 -33.32 13.99
C ARG A 94 -20.13 -34.09 13.45
N LYS A 95 -20.19 -35.43 13.46
CA LYS A 95 -19.08 -36.27 12.99
C LYS A 95 -18.78 -36.04 11.52
N SER A 96 -19.80 -36.10 10.66
CA SER A 96 -19.64 -35.89 9.22
C SER A 96 -19.15 -34.48 8.89
N LEU A 97 -19.63 -33.47 9.63
CA LEU A 97 -19.17 -32.09 9.47
C LEU A 97 -17.71 -31.91 9.91
N LEU A 98 -17.28 -32.54 11.01
CA LEU A 98 -15.88 -32.50 11.45
C LEU A 98 -14.94 -33.21 10.47
N ASP A 99 -15.34 -34.38 9.97
CA ASP A 99 -14.54 -35.15 9.00
C ASP A 99 -14.38 -34.32 7.72
N GLY A 100 -15.48 -33.77 7.18
CA GLY A 100 -15.45 -32.92 5.99
C GLY A 100 -14.67 -31.62 6.19
N LEU A 101 -14.80 -30.97 7.35
CA LEU A 101 -14.05 -29.76 7.68
C LEU A 101 -12.55 -30.04 7.73
N THR A 102 -12.14 -31.14 8.36
CA THR A 102 -10.72 -31.51 8.49
C THR A 102 -10.07 -31.69 7.12
N ILE A 103 -10.76 -32.35 6.18
CA ILE A 103 -10.29 -32.53 4.80
C ILE A 103 -10.12 -31.16 4.12
N ILE A 104 -11.13 -30.29 4.20
CA ILE A 104 -11.07 -28.97 3.58
C ILE A 104 -9.92 -28.13 4.16
N LEU A 105 -9.71 -28.17 5.48
CA LEU A 105 -8.64 -27.41 6.11
C LEU A 105 -7.26 -27.88 5.63
N ASN A 106 -7.00 -29.19 5.67
CA ASN A 106 -5.69 -29.73 5.31
C ASN A 106 -5.39 -29.65 3.80
N ASP A 107 -6.39 -29.94 2.97
CA ASP A 107 -6.16 -30.13 1.52
C ASP A 107 -6.38 -28.85 0.72
N VAL A 108 -7.14 -27.88 1.26
CA VAL A 108 -7.50 -26.66 0.55
C VAL A 108 -7.05 -25.42 1.29
N CYS A 109 -7.50 -25.21 2.54
CA CYS A 109 -7.28 -23.94 3.21
C CYS A 109 -5.82 -23.74 3.62
N ASP A 110 -5.18 -24.73 4.25
CA ASP A 110 -3.79 -24.59 4.71
C ASP A 110 -2.84 -24.29 3.53
N PRO A 111 -2.85 -25.04 2.41
CA PRO A 111 -2.02 -24.72 1.25
C PRO A 111 -2.35 -23.35 0.64
N ALA A 112 -3.63 -23.00 0.51
CA ALA A 112 -4.02 -21.74 -0.11
C ALA A 112 -3.60 -20.52 0.74
N PHE A 113 -3.71 -20.61 2.07
CA PHE A 113 -3.29 -19.54 2.96
C PHE A 113 -1.78 -19.42 3.06
N GLU A 114 -1.04 -20.53 3.00
CA GLU A 114 0.43 -20.53 2.89
C GLU A 114 0.88 -19.76 1.63
N ASP A 115 0.29 -20.09 0.47
CA ASP A 115 0.57 -19.40 -0.80
C ASP A 115 0.23 -17.91 -0.75
N LEU A 116 -0.90 -17.54 -0.12
CA LEU A 116 -1.30 -16.15 0.08
C LEU A 116 -0.30 -15.38 0.94
N CYS A 117 0.18 -15.99 2.03
CA CYS A 117 1.19 -15.40 2.92
C CYS A 117 2.50 -15.20 2.17
N ALA A 118 3.00 -16.24 1.48
CA ALA A 118 4.22 -16.15 0.68
C ALA A 118 4.12 -15.09 -0.44
N ARG A 119 2.93 -14.89 -1.03
CA ARG A 119 2.70 -13.83 -2.00
C ARG A 119 2.73 -12.43 -1.36
N ALA A 120 2.11 -12.26 -0.19
CA ALA A 120 2.11 -11.00 0.53
C ALA A 120 3.53 -10.59 0.98
N GLU A 121 4.33 -11.55 1.45
CA GLU A 121 5.73 -11.33 1.82
C GLU A 121 6.59 -10.88 0.63
N ARG A 122 6.45 -11.54 -0.51
CA ARG A 122 7.15 -11.14 -1.75
C ARG A 122 6.81 -9.70 -2.14
N TYR A 123 5.52 -9.36 -2.15
CA TYR A 123 5.07 -8.01 -2.45
C TYR A 123 5.65 -6.97 -1.48
N ASN A 124 5.62 -7.26 -0.18
CA ASN A 124 6.18 -6.37 0.84
C ASN A 124 7.69 -6.17 0.67
N LYS A 125 8.43 -7.24 0.37
CA LYS A 125 9.87 -7.19 0.10
C LYS A 125 10.19 -6.35 -1.12
N GLU A 126 9.47 -6.53 -2.22
CA GLU A 126 9.63 -5.73 -3.44
C GLU A 126 9.34 -4.24 -3.20
N LYS A 127 8.29 -3.93 -2.43
CA LYS A 127 7.95 -2.56 -2.06
C LYS A 127 9.05 -1.89 -1.22
N ILE A 128 9.62 -2.61 -0.25
CA ILE A 128 10.75 -2.12 0.55
C ILE A 128 11.97 -1.84 -0.33
N LEU A 129 12.33 -2.80 -1.21
CA LEU A 129 13.46 -2.64 -2.14
C LEU A 129 13.25 -1.47 -3.11
N ALA A 130 12.03 -1.26 -3.60
CA ALA A 130 11.70 -0.11 -4.45
C ALA A 130 11.91 1.23 -3.72
N LEU A 131 11.46 1.31 -2.47
CA LEU A 131 11.65 2.50 -1.63
C LEU A 131 13.13 2.77 -1.33
N GLU A 132 13.93 1.73 -1.09
CA GLU A 132 15.38 1.86 -0.89
C GLU A 132 16.08 2.35 -2.16
N ARG A 133 15.69 1.85 -3.33
CA ARG A 133 16.20 2.31 -4.64
C ARG A 133 15.88 3.78 -4.87
N GLU A 134 14.66 4.22 -4.58
CA GLU A 134 14.26 5.63 -4.71
C GLU A 134 15.09 6.53 -3.78
N LYS A 135 15.27 6.13 -2.51
CA LYS A 135 16.15 6.83 -1.57
C LYS A 135 17.60 6.89 -2.06
N ALA A 136 18.12 5.80 -2.63
CA ALA A 136 19.46 5.76 -3.19
C ALA A 136 19.61 6.72 -4.38
N ILE A 137 18.62 6.78 -5.27
CA ILE A 137 18.59 7.73 -6.39
C ILE A 137 18.57 9.18 -5.89
N GLU A 138 17.74 9.48 -4.90
CA GLU A 138 17.67 10.82 -4.32
C GLU A 138 18.98 11.21 -3.61
N ASN A 139 19.58 10.27 -2.89
CA ASN A 139 20.91 10.45 -2.31
C ASN A 139 21.97 10.69 -3.40
N LEU A 140 21.93 9.96 -4.51
CA LEU A 140 22.85 10.19 -5.65
C LEU A 140 22.63 11.57 -6.29
N LYS A 141 21.39 12.03 -6.45
CA LYS A 141 21.09 13.41 -6.90
C LYS A 141 21.68 14.44 -5.94
N LYS A 142 21.55 14.23 -4.63
CA LYS A 142 22.15 15.09 -3.59
C LYS A 142 23.68 15.00 -3.55
N ILE A 143 24.26 13.85 -3.91
CA ILE A 143 25.72 13.59 -4.00
C ILE A 143 26.31 14.12 -5.33
N ARG A 144 25.49 14.68 -6.23
CA ARG A 144 25.95 15.66 -7.24
C ARG A 144 26.40 16.99 -6.57
N ARG A 145 27.07 16.88 -5.43
CA ARG A 145 27.92 17.89 -4.82
C ARG A 145 29.05 18.13 -5.79
N PHE A 146 29.17 19.36 -6.26
CA PHE A 146 30.26 19.82 -7.08
C PHE A 146 31.55 20.00 -6.22
N GLY A 147 31.92 18.95 -5.47
CA GLY A 147 33.04 18.94 -4.52
C GLY A 147 32.74 19.59 -3.16
N GLU A 148 33.79 19.85 -2.38
CA GLU A 148 33.69 20.49 -1.06
C GLU A 148 33.22 21.96 -1.13
N VAL A 149 33.47 22.64 -2.25
CA VAL A 149 33.42 24.10 -2.37
C VAL A 149 32.07 24.62 -2.88
N ILE A 150 31.38 23.83 -3.71
CA ILE A 150 30.20 24.27 -4.44
C ILE A 150 28.94 23.70 -3.78
N GLU A 151 27.96 24.57 -3.57
CA GLU A 151 26.65 24.27 -2.97
C GLU A 151 25.65 23.83 -4.03
N GLU A 152 25.61 24.53 -5.18
CA GLU A 152 24.64 24.31 -6.25
C GLU A 152 25.20 24.77 -7.60
N ILE A 153 24.81 24.12 -8.71
CA ILE A 153 24.94 24.69 -10.07
C ILE A 153 23.56 24.66 -10.71
N VAL A 154 23.10 25.85 -11.13
CA VAL A 154 21.82 26.08 -11.79
C VAL A 154 22.09 26.42 -13.25
N MET A 155 21.63 25.60 -14.18
CA MET A 155 21.73 25.89 -15.62
C MET A 155 20.61 26.85 -16.06
N GLN A 156 20.78 27.53 -17.19
CA GLN A 156 19.67 28.23 -17.85
C GLN A 156 18.52 27.24 -18.13
N GLU A 157 17.30 27.61 -17.76
CA GLU A 157 16.08 26.90 -18.17
C GLU A 157 15.87 27.11 -19.67
N VAL A 158 15.70 26.02 -20.41
CA VAL A 158 15.54 25.99 -21.86
C VAL A 158 14.53 24.90 -22.24
N GLU A 159 13.89 25.05 -23.40
CA GLU A 159 12.98 24.05 -23.95
C GLU A 159 13.72 22.73 -24.27
N GLU A 160 12.97 21.63 -24.44
CA GLU A 160 13.50 20.26 -24.53
C GLU A 160 14.53 20.02 -25.66
N ASN A 161 14.62 20.92 -26.64
CA ASN A 161 15.54 20.84 -27.78
C ASN A 161 16.57 21.99 -27.84
N GLU A 162 16.67 22.82 -26.81
CA GLU A 162 17.57 23.97 -26.78
C GLU A 162 18.79 23.73 -25.87
N GLN A 163 19.93 24.34 -26.21
CA GLN A 163 21.14 24.23 -25.40
C GLN A 163 21.25 25.41 -24.42
N PRO A 164 21.42 25.16 -23.11
CA PRO A 164 21.63 26.23 -22.14
C PRO A 164 22.97 26.93 -22.39
N LEU A 165 22.95 28.26 -22.48
CA LEU A 165 24.11 29.08 -22.83
C LEU A 165 24.89 29.60 -21.62
N TYR A 166 24.29 29.55 -20.43
CA TYR A 166 24.93 29.96 -19.18
C TYR A 166 24.52 29.09 -17.99
N ALA A 167 25.31 29.20 -16.93
CA ALA A 167 25.05 28.55 -15.64
C ALA A 167 25.37 29.52 -14.49
N ARG A 168 24.67 29.35 -13.36
CA ARG A 168 24.94 30.00 -12.09
C ARG A 168 25.48 28.96 -11.11
N MET A 169 26.72 29.16 -10.68
CA MET A 169 27.35 28.34 -9.64
C MET A 169 27.24 29.07 -8.29
N VAL A 170 26.76 28.37 -7.27
CA VAL A 170 26.61 28.83 -5.89
C VAL A 170 27.69 28.17 -5.05
N LEU A 171 28.51 28.98 -4.38
CA LEU A 171 29.54 28.49 -3.47
C LEU A 171 28.96 28.37 -2.06
N LYS A 172 29.39 27.36 -1.30
CA LYS A 172 29.01 27.26 0.11
C LYS A 172 29.48 28.50 0.87
N MET A 173 28.72 28.91 1.88
CA MET A 173 28.97 30.15 2.65
C MET A 173 30.42 30.26 3.18
N CYS A 174 31.01 29.16 3.64
CA CYS A 174 32.39 29.14 4.15
C CYS A 174 33.48 29.43 3.10
N TYR A 175 33.15 29.41 1.80
CA TYR A 175 34.08 29.70 0.70
C TYR A 175 33.80 31.04 0.01
N VAL A 176 32.90 31.88 0.53
CA VAL A 176 32.56 33.19 -0.05
C VAL A 176 33.78 34.12 -0.17
N SER A 177 34.71 34.07 0.80
CA SER A 177 35.97 34.84 0.74
C SER A 177 36.87 34.43 -0.43
N LYS A 178 36.83 33.17 -0.87
CA LYS A 178 37.56 32.71 -2.06
C LYS A 178 36.91 33.21 -3.35
N MET A 179 35.64 33.61 -3.34
CA MET A 179 34.95 34.11 -4.53
C MET A 179 35.64 35.35 -5.11
N GLU A 180 36.22 36.20 -4.27
CA GLU A 180 36.96 37.40 -4.72
C GLU A 180 38.26 37.06 -5.43
N GLN A 181 38.85 35.90 -5.15
CA GLN A 181 40.04 35.39 -5.83
C GLN A 181 39.69 34.82 -7.21
N ILE A 182 38.50 34.20 -7.34
CA ILE A 182 38.04 33.58 -8.59
C ILE A 182 37.47 34.65 -9.53
N VAL A 183 36.66 35.58 -9.00
CA VAL A 183 35.93 36.57 -9.79
C VAL A 183 35.95 37.94 -9.10
N ARG A 184 36.68 38.91 -9.66
CA ARG A 184 36.72 40.26 -9.10
C ARG A 184 35.40 41.00 -9.34
N ARG A 185 35.06 41.91 -8.43
CA ARG A 185 33.74 42.56 -8.28
C ARG A 185 33.18 43.23 -9.55
N ARG A 186 34.02 43.57 -10.53
CA ARG A 186 33.62 44.23 -11.79
C ARG A 186 34.25 43.63 -13.06
N SER A 187 34.95 42.49 -12.97
CA SER A 187 35.60 41.88 -14.13
C SER A 187 34.87 40.64 -14.62
N ARG A 188 34.84 40.46 -15.93
CA ARG A 188 34.63 39.15 -16.55
C ARG A 188 35.99 38.47 -16.61
N ASN A 189 36.11 37.31 -16.01
CA ASN A 189 37.33 36.51 -16.05
C ASN A 189 37.14 35.40 -17.07
N LYS A 190 38.11 35.26 -17.98
CA LYS A 190 38.12 34.21 -19.00
C LYS A 190 38.81 32.98 -18.43
N PHE A 191 38.15 31.85 -18.52
CA PHE A 191 38.67 30.55 -18.14
C PHE A 191 38.65 29.62 -19.35
N THR A 192 39.42 28.55 -19.27
CA THR A 192 39.36 27.46 -20.24
C THR A 192 38.94 26.19 -19.52
N ILE A 193 37.84 25.58 -19.96
CA ILE A 193 37.30 24.34 -19.43
C ILE A 193 37.18 23.37 -20.61
N ASN A 194 37.88 22.23 -20.54
CA ASN A 194 37.90 21.22 -21.62
C ASN A 194 38.20 21.82 -23.00
N GLY A 195 39.16 22.75 -23.08
CA GLY A 195 39.53 23.45 -24.32
C GLY A 195 38.56 24.54 -24.78
N LYS A 196 37.40 24.71 -24.13
CA LYS A 196 36.43 25.77 -24.43
C LYS A 196 36.64 26.99 -23.54
N HIS A 197 36.49 28.19 -24.11
CA HIS A 197 36.56 29.43 -23.35
C HIS A 197 35.24 29.75 -22.67
N VAL A 198 35.28 29.92 -21.36
CA VAL A 198 34.11 30.25 -20.53
C VAL A 198 34.38 31.58 -19.83
N TRP A 199 33.36 32.44 -19.77
CA TRP A 199 33.43 33.70 -19.04
C TRP A 199 32.68 33.58 -17.72
N ALA A 200 33.34 33.91 -16.61
CA ALA A 200 32.69 33.98 -15.31
C ALA A 200 32.65 35.43 -14.79
N ARG A 201 31.57 35.78 -14.10
CA ARG A 201 31.38 37.07 -13.43
C ARG A 201 30.57 36.88 -12.14
N LYS A 202 30.70 37.80 -11.18
CA LYS A 202 29.88 37.79 -9.97
C LYS A 202 28.41 37.93 -10.37
N TYR A 203 27.54 37.09 -9.80
CA TYR A 203 26.11 37.14 -10.10
C TYR A 203 25.51 38.45 -9.60
N VAL A 204 24.67 39.08 -10.43
CA VAL A 204 23.90 40.28 -10.10
C VAL A 204 22.43 39.88 -10.17
N ARG A 205 21.70 40.03 -9.05
CA ARG A 205 20.25 39.82 -9.05
C ARG A 205 19.63 40.85 -10.00
N LYS A 206 18.82 40.38 -10.96
CA LYS A 206 17.93 41.28 -11.69
C LYS A 206 16.85 41.72 -10.70
N ASN A 207 16.85 43.01 -10.33
CA ASN A 207 15.70 43.58 -9.64
C ASN A 207 14.55 43.63 -10.66
N LEU A 208 13.38 43.10 -10.29
CA LEU A 208 12.12 43.38 -10.97
C LEU A 208 11.77 44.85 -10.69
N THR A 209 12.43 45.75 -11.40
CA THR A 209 11.99 47.13 -11.57
C THR A 209 12.03 47.40 -13.05
N SER A 210 10.87 47.25 -13.68
CA SER A 210 10.61 47.61 -15.07
C SER A 210 10.83 49.11 -15.24
N SER A 211 12.05 49.51 -15.60
CA SER A 211 12.22 50.70 -16.42
C SER A 211 11.67 50.34 -17.80
N ALA A 212 10.41 50.71 -18.04
CA ALA A 212 9.94 50.93 -19.38
C ALA A 212 10.89 51.92 -20.05
N SER A 213 11.47 51.54 -21.18
CA SER A 213 12.00 52.48 -22.15
C SER A 213 11.39 52.17 -23.52
N PRO A 214 11.08 53.19 -24.32
CA PRO A 214 10.14 53.09 -25.43
C PRO A 214 10.79 52.45 -26.64
N HIS A 215 9.96 51.78 -27.43
CA HIS A 215 10.23 51.40 -28.80
C HIS A 215 10.88 52.54 -29.60
N ILE A 216 12.06 52.31 -30.16
CA ILE A 216 12.57 53.06 -31.30
C ILE A 216 12.18 52.26 -32.55
N SER A 217 11.15 52.74 -33.24
CA SER A 217 10.81 52.36 -34.60
C SER A 217 11.90 52.83 -35.56
N LYS A 218 12.50 51.89 -36.30
CA LYS A 218 13.24 52.20 -37.53
C LYS A 218 12.23 52.51 -38.63
N SER A 219 12.25 53.72 -39.19
CA SER A 219 11.65 54.03 -40.48
C SER A 219 12.73 54.06 -41.56
N LEU A 220 12.46 53.37 -42.66
CA LEU A 220 13.17 53.48 -43.93
C LEU A 220 12.97 54.88 -44.52
N SER A 221 14.07 55.47 -44.99
CA SER A 221 14.19 56.22 -46.24
C SER A 221 15.67 56.51 -46.48
#